data_AF-A0A815LVC6-F1
#
_entry.id   AF-A0A815LVC6-F1
#
_cell.length_a   1.000
_cell.length_b   1.000
_cell.length_c   1.000
_cell.angle_alpha   90.00
_cell.angle_beta   90.00
_cell.angle_gamma   90.00
#
_symmetry.space_group_name_H-M   'P 1'
#
loop_
_entity.id
_entity.type
_entity.pdbx_description
1 polymer ?
#
loop_
_entity_poly.entity_id
_entity_poly.type
_entity_poly.pdbx_seq_one_letter_code
_entity_poly.pdbx_strand_id
1 'polypeptide(L)' 'MTWNESEKELKDLLDAANTWHPNIKFDHKIGKSLPFLDDLLTNDNGILTTSVYHKPTAEPYVIPFQGCQLLIFKWGTEDL' A
#
# COMPACT_ATOMS: atom_id res chain seq x y z
N MET A 1 -8.88 -11.62 1.07
CA MET A 1 -9.45 -12.40 2.19
C MET A 1 -10.95 -12.22 2.17
N THR A 2 -11.70 -13.30 2.21
CA THR A 2 -13.16 -13.28 2.41
C THR A 2 -13.41 -13.51 3.89
N TRP A 3 -14.17 -12.61 4.52
CA TRP A 3 -14.52 -12.70 5.94
C TRP A 3 -16.00 -13.03 6.05
N ASN A 4 -16.32 -14.04 6.86
CA ASN A 4 -17.69 -14.57 6.97
C ASN A 4 -18.42 -14.05 8.21
N GLU A 5 -17.71 -13.45 9.16
CA GLU A 5 -18.27 -12.95 10.42
C GLU A 5 -18.61 -11.45 10.34
N SER A 6 -19.08 -10.90 11.46
CA SER A 6 -19.46 -9.49 11.55
C SER A 6 -18.27 -8.53 11.36
N GLU A 7 -18.54 -7.31 10.86
CA GLU A 7 -17.53 -6.24 10.75
C GLU A 7 -16.90 -5.93 12.12
N LYS A 8 -17.69 -6.04 13.19
CA LYS A 8 -17.23 -5.79 14.56
C LYS A 8 -16.14 -6.76 14.97
N GLU A 9 -16.33 -8.05 14.72
CA GLU A 9 -15.34 -9.08 15.05
C GLU A 9 -14.05 -8.92 14.23
N LEU A 10 -14.17 -8.47 12.97
CA LEU A 10 -13.01 -8.16 12.16
C LEU A 10 -12.19 -7.01 12.76
N LYS A 11 -12.86 -5.97 13.26
CA LYS A 11 -12.19 -4.84 13.94
C LYS A 11 -11.50 -5.28 15.22
N ASP A 12 -12.18 -6.04 16.06
CA ASP A 12 -11.62 -6.54 17.32
C ASP A 12 -10.36 -7.41 17.06
N LEU A 13 -10.37 -8.22 15.99
CA LEU A 13 -9.21 -9.02 15.57
C LEU A 13 -8.05 -8.16 15.07
N LEU A 14 -8.34 -7.13 14.26
CA LEU A 14 -7.33 -6.21 13.73
C LEU A 14 -6.68 -5.39 14.86
N ASP A 15 -7.48 -4.94 15.84
CA ASP A 15 -6.98 -4.19 16.99
C ASP A 15 -6.11 -5.06 17.91
N ALA A 16 -6.49 -6.33 18.10
CA ALA A 16 -5.66 -7.29 18.82
C ALA A 16 -4.32 -7.55 18.08
N ALA A 17 -4.35 -7.74 16.76
CA ALA A 17 -3.15 -7.94 15.96
C ALA A 17 -2.21 -6.72 15.98
N ASN A 18 -2.77 -5.51 15.93
CA ASN A 18 -2.03 -4.26 16.05
C ASN A 18 -1.37 -4.11 17.43
N THR A 19 -1.99 -4.63 18.48
CA THR A 19 -1.44 -4.61 19.84
C THR A 19 -0.24 -5.56 19.99
N TRP A 20 -0.25 -6.70 19.30
CA TRP A 20 0.82 -7.69 19.39
C TRP A 20 2.08 -7.32 18.60
N HIS A 21 1.92 -6.57 17.51
CA HIS A 21 3.02 -6.24 16.62
C HIS A 21 3.18 -4.71 16.50
N PRO A 22 3.93 -4.05 17.40
CA PRO A 22 4.09 -2.60 17.37
C PRO A 22 4.75 -2.07 16.08
N ASN A 23 5.43 -2.93 15.33
CA ASN A 23 6.09 -2.57 14.06
C ASN A 23 5.20 -2.79 12.82
N ILE A 24 4.06 -3.48 12.95
CA ILE A 24 3.18 -3.80 11.82
C ILE A 24 1.79 -3.30 12.15
N LYS A 25 1.34 -2.26 11.44
CA LYS A 25 0.00 -1.72 11.58
C LYS A 25 -0.89 -2.23 10.46
N PHE A 26 -1.95 -2.94 10.84
CA PHE A 26 -3.04 -3.36 9.98
C PHE A 26 -4.11 -2.27 9.95
N ASP A 27 -4.28 -1.65 8.79
CA ASP A 27 -5.39 -0.73 8.50
C ASP A 27 -6.46 -1.46 7.68
N HIS A 28 -7.73 -1.17 7.95
CA HIS A 28 -8.86 -1.67 7.15
C HIS A 28 -9.66 -0.52 6.55
N LYS A 29 -10.18 -0.73 5.34
CA LYS A 29 -11.05 0.24 4.65
C LYS A 29 -12.16 -0.50 3.94
N ILE A 30 -13.39 -0.01 4.10
CA ILE A 30 -14.60 -0.56 3.45
C ILE A 30 -15.17 0.55 2.57
N GLY A 31 -15.43 0.24 1.30
CA GLY A 31 -15.91 1.21 0.32
C GLY A 31 -16.29 0.56 -0.99
N LYS A 32 -17.06 1.28 -1.82
CA LYS A 32 -17.41 0.84 -3.18
C LYS A 32 -16.22 0.85 -4.13
N SER A 33 -15.27 1.76 -3.91
CA SER A 33 -14.01 1.81 -4.63
C SER A 33 -12.88 1.99 -3.63
N LEU A 34 -11.84 1.18 -3.74
CA LEU A 34 -10.76 1.07 -2.77
C LEU A 34 -9.42 0.87 -3.50
N PRO A 35 -8.43 1.73 -3.26
CA PRO A 35 -7.08 1.48 -3.73
C PRO A 35 -6.44 0.37 -2.89
N PHE A 36 -5.87 -0.63 -3.56
CA PHE A 36 -5.16 -1.74 -2.96
C PHE A 36 -3.92 -2.07 -3.80
N LEU A 37 -2.74 -1.82 -3.22
CA LEU A 37 -1.46 -1.92 -3.93
C LEU A 37 -1.47 -1.04 -5.20
N ASP A 38 -1.28 -1.64 -6.37
CA ASP A 38 -1.24 -0.98 -7.68
C ASP A 38 -2.61 -0.97 -8.39
N ASP A 39 -3.63 -1.55 -7.76
CA ASP A 39 -4.96 -1.71 -8.32
C ASP A 39 -6.01 -0.88 -7.56
N LEU A 40 -7.00 -0.39 -8.30
CA LEU A 40 -8.22 0.22 -7.80
C LEU A 40 -9.33 -0.81 -7.93
N LEU A 41 -9.72 -1.39 -6.81
CA LEU A 41 -10.86 -2.28 -6.69
C LEU A 41 -12.14 -1.46 -6.72
N THR A 42 -13.08 -1.82 -7.57
CA THR A 42 -14.39 -1.17 -7.64
C THR A 42 -15.47 -2.24 -7.68
N ASN A 43 -16.46 -2.13 -6.79
CA ASN A 43 -17.63 -3.00 -6.77
C ASN A 43 -18.77 -2.32 -7.50
N ASP A 44 -19.05 -2.76 -8.72
CA ASP A 44 -20.18 -2.32 -9.52
C ASP A 44 -21.30 -3.36 -9.43
N ASN A 45 -22.31 -3.07 -8.58
CA ASN A 45 -23.51 -3.89 -8.41
C ASN A 45 -23.25 -5.40 -8.17
N GLY A 46 -22.19 -5.73 -7.42
CA GLY A 46 -21.81 -7.10 -7.09
C GLY A 46 -20.72 -7.69 -8.00
N ILE A 47 -20.31 -6.96 -9.04
CA ILE A 47 -19.18 -7.33 -9.89
C ILE A 47 -17.94 -6.57 -9.41
N LEU A 48 -16.92 -7.33 -8.99
CA LEU A 48 -15.63 -6.77 -8.64
C LEU A 48 -14.83 -6.48 -9.91
N THR A 49 -14.53 -5.21 -10.15
CA THR A 49 -13.72 -4.74 -11.27
C THR A 49 -12.41 -4.16 -10.74
N THR A 50 -11.30 -4.41 -11.42
CA THR A 50 -9.98 -3.85 -11.11
C THR A 50 -9.54 -2.89 -12.21
N SER A 51 -8.85 -1.82 -11.83
CA SER A 51 -8.21 -0.88 -12.76
C SER A 51 -6.89 -0.40 -12.17
N VAL A 52 -5.99 0.14 -12.98
CA VAL A 52 -4.68 0.60 -12.48
C VAL A 52 -4.84 1.83 -11.57
N TYR A 53 -4.37 1.75 -10.33
CA TYR A 53 -4.40 2.86 -9.37
C TYR A 53 -3.08 3.63 -9.37
N HIS A 54 -3.10 4.89 -9.78
CA HIS A 54 -1.97 5.81 -9.59
C HIS A 54 -2.12 6.57 -8.27
N LYS A 55 -1.23 6.31 -7.32
CA LYS A 55 -1.21 7.01 -6.04
C LYS A 55 -0.91 8.51 -6.26
N PRO A 56 -1.75 9.44 -5.79
CA PRO A 56 -1.60 10.88 -6.08
C PRO A 56 -0.36 11.53 -5.45
N THR A 57 0.31 10.86 -4.51
CA THR A 57 1.59 11.31 -3.91
C THR A 57 2.83 10.86 -4.69
N ALA A 58 2.68 10.08 -5.75
CA ALA A 58 3.76 9.92 -6.70
C ALA A 58 3.79 11.20 -7.54
N GLU A 59 4.57 12.20 -7.12
CA GLU A 59 5.15 13.10 -8.11
C GLU A 59 5.69 12.20 -9.22
N PRO A 60 5.40 12.46 -10.51
CA PRO A 60 6.06 11.74 -11.56
C PRO A 60 7.53 12.06 -11.42
N TYR A 61 8.29 11.18 -10.75
CA TYR A 61 9.72 11.08 -10.94
C TYR A 61 9.84 10.68 -12.40
N VAL A 62 9.84 11.68 -13.27
CA VAL A 62 10.42 11.59 -14.59
C VAL A 62 11.85 11.22 -14.28
N ILE A 63 12.16 9.92 -14.34
CA ILE A 63 13.55 9.51 -14.42
C ILE A 63 14.02 10.20 -15.69
N PRO A 64 14.86 11.24 -15.61
CA PRO A 64 15.34 11.87 -16.82
C PRO A 64 16.00 10.77 -17.63
N PHE A 65 15.64 10.65 -18.91
CA PHE A 65 16.19 9.68 -19.85
C PHE A 65 17.73 9.79 -20.02
N GLN A 66 18.37 10.73 -19.32
CA GLN A 66 19.81 10.87 -19.25
C GLN A 66 20.38 9.96 -18.16
N GLY A 67 20.66 8.73 -18.59
CA GLY A 67 21.77 7.97 -18.07
C GLY A 67 21.37 6.83 -17.15
N CYS A 68 21.26 5.63 -17.72
CA CYS A 68 21.85 4.46 -17.10
C CYS A 68 23.34 4.72 -16.84
N GLN A 69 23.66 5.48 -15.80
CA GLN A 69 24.97 5.47 -15.19
C GLN A 69 24.74 5.02 -13.77
N LEU A 70 25.19 3.79 -13.49
CA LEU A 70 25.30 3.26 -12.14
C LEU A 70 25.97 4.33 -11.26
N LEU A 71 25.18 5.00 -10.44
CA LEU A 71 25.69 5.67 -9.26
C LEU A 71 26.05 4.55 -8.29
N ILE A 72 27.26 4.02 -8.45
CA ILE A 72 27.97 3.32 -7.39
C ILE A 72 28.02 4.33 -6.24
N PHE A 73 27.20 4.12 -5.21
CA PHE A 73 27.29 4.85 -3.97
C PHE A 73 28.71 4.66 -3.43
N LYS A 74 29.57 5.67 -3.58
CA LYS A 74 30.78 5.76 -2.75
C LYS A 74 30.32 6.19 -1.36
N TRP A 75 30.30 5.21 -0.47
CA TRP A 75 30.24 5.44 0.96
C TRP A 75 31.51 6.21 1.34
N GLY A 76 31.38 7.50 1.63
CA GLY A 76 32.45 8.29 2.22
C GLY A 76 32.49 8.01 3.71
N THR A 77 33.53 7.32 4.16
CA THR A 77 33.96 7.40 5.56
C THR A 77 34.53 8.79 5.79
N GLU A 78 33.91 9.55 6.69
CA GLU A 78 34.53 10.74 7.26
C GLU A 78 35.64 10.25 8.22
N ASP A 79 36.88 10.25 7.74
CA ASP A 79 38.07 10.06 8.55
C ASP A 79 38.80 11.40 8.71
N LEU A 80 38.78 11.89 9.96
CA LEU A 80 39.72 12.79 10.67
C LEU A 80 39.88 14.26 10.23
#